data_AF-D3CTV0-F1
#
_entry.id   AF-D3CTV0-F1
#
_cell.length_a   1.000
_cell.length_b   1.000
_cell.length_c   1.000
_cell.angle_alpha   90.00
_cell.angle_beta   90.00
_cell.angle_gamma   90.00
#
_symmetry.space_group_name_H-M   'P 1'
#
loop_
_entity.id
_entity.type
_entity.pdbx_description
1 polymer ?
#
loop_
_entity_poly.entity_id
_entity_poly.type
_entity_poly.pdbx_seq_one_letter_code
_entity_poly.pdbx_strand_id
1 'polypeptide(L)'
;MLAVDVSPWLRSDASTSAERLFCHVHGRAKNQSQLIPGWPYSFVAALESGRTSWTAVLDAVRLGPTDDATAVTADQLRAVVGRLIAAGHWHDGDPNILIVMDAGYDVTRLAFVLADLPVEALGRIRSDRVLRLAKPRRQPGTNGRPPKHGPEFALDRPATWPEPQHTTTTNTSRYGTATATLGTTNATRRAPPPSCTGP
;
A
#
# COMPACT_ATOMS: atom_id res chain seq x y z
N MET A 1 0.57 5.65 13.08
CA MET A 1 0.16 5.02 11.80
C MET A 1 -0.36 6.13 10.89
N LEU A 2 -0.19 6.01 9.58
CA LEU A 2 -0.75 6.94 8.60
C LEU A 2 -1.77 6.22 7.71
N ALA A 3 -2.78 6.94 7.24
CA ALA A 3 -3.68 6.51 6.17
C ALA A 3 -3.52 7.39 4.95
N VAL A 4 -3.69 6.80 3.77
CA VAL A 4 -3.82 7.52 2.50
C VAL A 4 -5.13 7.18 1.84
N ASP A 5 -5.86 8.20 1.38
CA ASP A 5 -7.10 8.04 0.63
C ASP A 5 -7.30 9.19 -0.36
N VAL A 6 -8.05 8.94 -1.45
CA VAL A 6 -8.45 9.98 -2.40
C VAL A 6 -9.90 10.33 -2.17
N SER A 7 -10.16 11.58 -1.77
CA SER A 7 -11.53 12.07 -1.59
C SER A 7 -11.92 13.06 -2.70
N PRO A 8 -13.14 12.94 -3.25
CA PRO A 8 -13.57 13.79 -4.35
C PRO A 8 -14.12 15.13 -3.85
N TRP A 9 -13.62 16.22 -4.41
CA TRP A 9 -14.14 17.56 -4.23
C TRP A 9 -15.07 17.92 -5.40
N LEU A 10 -16.36 17.63 -5.24
CA LEU A 10 -17.34 17.68 -6.32
C LEU A 10 -17.64 19.11 -6.80
N ARG A 11 -17.75 19.28 -8.11
CA ARG A 11 -18.04 20.54 -8.81
C ARG A 11 -18.88 20.27 -10.06
N SER A 12 -20.04 19.66 -9.88
CA SER A 12 -21.00 19.36 -10.96
C SER A 12 -21.37 20.60 -11.75
N ASP A 13 -21.69 21.70 -11.06
CA ASP A 13 -22.29 22.90 -11.69
C ASP A 13 -21.26 23.93 -12.16
N ALA A 14 -19.97 23.67 -11.97
CA ALA A 14 -18.90 24.61 -12.32
C ALA A 14 -18.25 24.26 -13.66
N SER A 15 -19.03 24.25 -14.75
CA SER A 15 -18.63 23.74 -16.07
C SER A 15 -17.31 24.34 -16.63
N THR A 16 -17.02 25.59 -16.28
CA THR A 16 -15.84 26.34 -16.71
C THR A 16 -14.62 26.19 -15.80
N SER A 17 -14.75 25.50 -14.67
CA SER A 17 -13.63 25.22 -13.77
C SER A 17 -12.61 24.31 -14.46
N ALA A 18 -11.38 24.80 -14.58
CA ALA A 18 -10.29 24.11 -15.24
C ALA A 18 -9.93 22.78 -14.55
N GLU A 19 -9.40 21.85 -15.34
CA GLU A 19 -8.78 20.60 -14.87
C GLU A 19 -9.66 19.80 -13.89
N ARG A 20 -10.99 19.84 -14.06
CA ARG A 20 -11.88 18.91 -13.38
C ARG A 20 -11.72 17.54 -13.99
N LEU A 21 -11.77 16.53 -13.13
CA LEU A 21 -11.77 15.12 -13.47
C LEU A 21 -13.13 14.52 -13.15
N PHE A 22 -13.37 13.33 -13.68
CA PHE A 22 -14.51 12.52 -13.30
C PHE A 22 -14.18 11.75 -12.04
N CYS A 23 -14.67 12.23 -10.92
CA CYS A 23 -14.47 11.59 -9.63
C CYS A 23 -15.43 10.42 -9.46
N HIS A 24 -14.92 9.28 -8.99
CA HIS A 24 -15.75 8.16 -8.60
C HIS A 24 -16.47 8.46 -7.28
N VAL A 25 -17.80 8.35 -7.29
CA VAL A 25 -18.66 8.54 -6.12
C VAL A 25 -19.51 7.29 -5.94
N HIS A 26 -19.56 6.81 -4.70
CA HIS A 26 -20.46 5.72 -4.32
C HIS A 26 -21.90 6.26 -4.25
N GLY A 27 -22.72 5.96 -5.26
CA GLY A 27 -24.13 6.32 -5.27
C GLY A 27 -24.93 5.55 -4.20
N ARG A 28 -26.07 6.11 -3.76
CA ARG A 28 -27.01 5.42 -2.84
C ARG A 28 -27.79 4.27 -3.50
N ALA A 29 -27.77 4.17 -4.83
CA ALA A 29 -28.39 3.07 -5.57
C ALA A 29 -27.41 1.90 -5.70
N LYS A 30 -27.86 0.67 -5.44
CA LYS A 30 -27.05 -0.55 -5.59
C LYS A 30 -26.44 -0.61 -6.99
N ASN A 31 -25.12 -0.84 -7.04
CA ASN A 31 -24.35 -1.20 -8.23
C ASN A 31 -24.23 -0.16 -9.36
N GLN A 32 -24.33 1.14 -9.07
CA GLN A 32 -23.91 2.16 -10.04
C GLN A 32 -22.81 3.05 -9.48
N SER A 33 -21.59 2.89 -10.02
CA SER A 33 -20.52 3.88 -9.90
C SER A 33 -20.97 5.17 -10.56
N GLN A 34 -21.09 6.25 -9.79
CA GLN A 34 -21.41 7.56 -10.34
C GLN A 34 -20.10 8.31 -10.58
N LEU A 35 -19.94 8.84 -11.79
CA LEU A 35 -18.83 9.72 -12.13
C LEU A 35 -19.35 11.15 -12.09
N ILE A 36 -18.91 11.92 -11.10
CA ILE A 36 -19.32 13.32 -10.93
C ILE A 36 -18.10 14.22 -11.19
N PRO A 37 -18.20 15.24 -12.05
CA PRO A 37 -17.12 16.20 -12.27
C PRO A 37 -16.68 16.87 -10.96
N GLY A 38 -15.37 16.91 -10.73
CA GLY A 38 -14.78 17.48 -9.52
C GLY A 38 -13.27 17.48 -9.55
N TRP A 39 -12.64 17.70 -8.41
CA TRP A 39 -11.20 17.55 -8.23
C TRP A 39 -10.91 16.44 -7.21
N PRO A 40 -10.13 15.41 -7.55
CA PRO A 40 -9.69 14.44 -6.58
C PRO A 40 -8.58 15.05 -5.72
N TYR A 41 -8.65 14.84 -4.41
CA TYR A 41 -7.59 15.22 -3.47
C TYR A 41 -7.06 13.97 -2.78
N SER A 42 -5.74 13.79 -2.85
CA SER A 42 -5.00 12.79 -2.07
C SER A 42 -4.74 13.33 -0.68
N PHE A 43 -5.17 12.59 0.35
CA PHE A 43 -4.99 12.94 1.75
C PHE A 43 -4.03 11.98 2.42
N VAL A 44 -3.17 12.52 3.29
CA VAL A 44 -2.43 11.74 4.29
C VAL A 44 -2.92 12.14 5.66
N ALA A 45 -3.36 11.18 6.46
CA ALA A 45 -3.85 11.42 7.82
C ALA A 45 -3.12 10.54 8.84
N ALA A 46 -2.75 11.11 9.99
CA ALA A 46 -2.37 10.33 11.15
C ALA A 46 -3.59 9.64 11.75
N LEU A 47 -3.43 8.36 12.08
CA LEU A 47 -4.42 7.56 12.78
C LEU A 47 -3.98 7.31 14.22
N GLU A 48 -4.90 7.48 15.16
CA GLU A 48 -4.74 6.99 16.52
C GLU A 48 -4.87 5.46 16.55
N SER A 49 -4.04 4.79 17.35
CA SER A 49 -4.14 3.35 17.56
C SER A 49 -5.36 3.01 18.42
N GLY A 50 -6.12 1.99 18.05
CA GLY A 50 -7.22 1.46 18.85
C GLY A 50 -8.58 1.69 18.21
N ARG A 51 -9.63 1.68 19.04
CA ARG A 51 -11.03 1.78 18.59
C ARG A 51 -11.53 3.22 18.64
N THR A 52 -10.83 4.12 17.98
CA THR A 52 -11.22 5.54 17.89
C THR A 52 -11.40 5.93 16.43
N SER A 53 -12.15 7.00 16.20
CA SER A 53 -12.25 7.65 14.89
C SER A 53 -11.31 8.86 14.80
N TRP A 54 -10.36 8.97 15.73
CA TRP A 54 -9.51 10.14 15.82
C TRP A 54 -8.48 10.09 14.70
N THR A 55 -8.53 11.11 13.85
CA THR A 55 -7.65 11.26 12.70
C THR A 55 -7.22 12.70 12.60
N ALA A 56 -5.98 12.93 12.19
CA ALA A 56 -5.47 14.27 11.91
C ALA A 56 -4.93 14.31 10.49
N VAL A 57 -5.53 15.13 9.63
CA VAL A 57 -5.03 15.35 8.28
C VAL A 57 -3.68 16.07 8.36
N LEU A 58 -2.63 15.44 7.82
CA LEU A 58 -1.27 15.96 7.80
C LEU A 58 -0.93 16.63 6.48
N ASP A 59 -1.56 16.20 5.38
CA ASP A 59 -1.32 16.75 4.06
C ASP A 59 -2.50 16.49 3.12
N ALA A 60 -2.67 17.36 2.13
CA ALA A 60 -3.71 17.27 1.11
C ALA A 60 -3.18 17.82 -0.23
N VAL A 61 -3.15 16.97 -1.27
CA VAL A 61 -2.64 17.33 -2.59
C VAL A 61 -3.74 17.11 -3.63
N ARG A 62 -3.98 18.13 -4.45
CA ARG A 62 -4.91 18.01 -5.59
C ARG A 62 -4.26 17.16 -6.68
N LEU A 63 -4.98 16.17 -7.17
CA LEU A 63 -4.57 15.36 -8.33
C LEU A 63 -5.04 16.04 -9.62
N GLY A 64 -4.08 16.35 -10.49
CA GLY A 64 -4.28 16.89 -11.82
C GLY A 64 -4.53 15.80 -12.88
N PRO A 65 -5.00 16.20 -14.08
CA PRO A 65 -5.37 15.26 -15.14
C PRO A 65 -4.19 14.51 -15.77
N THR A 66 -2.98 15.04 -15.65
CA THR A 66 -1.75 14.45 -16.15
C THR A 66 -0.95 13.73 -15.07
N ASP A 67 -1.45 13.73 -13.83
CA ASP A 67 -0.71 13.19 -12.70
C ASP A 67 -0.82 11.67 -12.64
N ASP A 68 0.30 11.04 -12.32
CA ASP A 68 0.32 9.67 -11.85
C ASP A 68 -0.01 9.68 -10.35
N ALA A 69 -1.23 9.28 -10.00
CA ALA A 69 -1.70 9.28 -8.62
C ALA A 69 -0.78 8.49 -7.67
N THR A 70 -0.13 7.42 -8.14
CA THR A 70 0.79 6.65 -7.30
C THR A 70 2.10 7.40 -7.07
N ALA A 71 2.61 8.09 -8.08
CA ALA A 71 3.80 8.94 -7.94
C ALA A 71 3.53 10.11 -6.99
N VAL A 72 2.41 10.82 -7.17
CA VAL A 72 2.01 11.92 -6.27
C VAL A 72 1.87 11.44 -4.84
N THR A 73 1.25 10.28 -4.62
CA THR A 73 1.10 9.68 -3.29
C THR A 73 2.46 9.34 -2.67
N ALA A 74 3.39 8.79 -3.45
CA ALA A 74 4.73 8.47 -2.97
C ALA A 74 5.50 9.73 -2.55
N ASP A 75 5.44 10.79 -3.35
CA ASP A 75 6.09 12.08 -3.05
C ASP A 75 5.45 12.74 -1.82
N GLN A 76 4.12 12.70 -1.71
CA GLN A 76 3.39 13.19 -0.56
C GLN A 76 3.78 12.44 0.72
N LEU A 77 3.82 11.11 0.68
CA LEU A 77 4.25 10.29 1.82
C LEU A 77 5.69 10.54 2.20
N ARG A 78 6.61 10.66 1.23
CA ARG A 78 8.01 11.04 1.48
C ARG A 78 8.10 12.37 2.22
N ALA A 79 7.37 13.38 1.77
CA ALA A 79 7.36 14.70 2.39
C ALA A 79 6.80 14.66 3.81
N VAL A 80 5.69 13.94 4.04
CA VAL A 80 5.09 13.78 5.38
C VAL A 80 6.03 13.04 6.33
N VAL A 81 6.58 11.89 5.90
CA VAL A 81 7.51 11.09 6.72
C VAL A 81 8.76 11.89 7.05
N GLY A 82 9.32 12.61 6.07
CA GLY A 82 10.46 13.50 6.30
C GLY A 82 10.17 14.57 7.36
N ARG A 83 8.98 15.20 7.32
CA ARG A 83 8.56 16.17 8.35
C ARG A 83 8.37 15.52 9.72
N LEU A 84 7.81 14.31 9.79
CA LEU A 84 7.64 13.59 11.06
C LEU A 84 8.99 13.25 11.71
N ILE A 85 9.96 12.78 10.92
CA ILE A 85 11.31 12.48 11.39
C ILE A 85 12.00 13.77 11.85
N ALA A 86 11.94 14.83 11.04
CA ALA A 86 12.54 16.12 11.38
C ALA A 86 11.94 16.75 12.65
N ALA A 87 10.66 16.47 12.94
CA ALA A 87 9.98 16.91 14.16
C ALA A 87 10.21 16.01 15.38
N GLY A 88 10.99 14.92 15.24
CA GLY A 88 11.27 13.97 16.32
C GLY A 88 10.10 13.07 16.68
N HIS A 89 9.15 12.84 15.76
CA HIS A 89 8.05 11.89 15.96
C HIS A 89 8.44 10.44 15.66
N TRP A 90 9.62 10.22 15.07
CA TRP A 90 10.20 8.92 14.79
C TRP A 90 11.73 8.99 14.87
N HIS A 91 12.35 7.99 15.47
CA HIS A 91 13.81 7.87 15.62
C HIS A 91 14.30 6.47 15.21
N ASP A 92 15.60 6.36 14.91
CA ASP A 92 16.23 5.07 14.65
C ASP A 92 16.02 4.10 15.82
N GLY A 93 15.43 2.95 15.53
CA GLY A 93 15.05 1.94 16.53
C GLY A 93 13.55 1.92 16.84
N ASP A 94 12.80 2.97 16.49
CA ASP A 94 11.34 2.93 16.55
C ASP A 94 10.78 1.95 15.49
N PRO A 95 9.61 1.34 15.75
CA PRO A 95 8.92 0.56 14.73
C PRO A 95 8.66 1.38 13.46
N ASN A 96 8.66 0.71 12.31
CA ASN A 96 8.32 1.35 11.04
C ASN A 96 6.92 1.99 11.10
N ILE A 97 6.76 3.12 10.42
CA ILE A 97 5.50 3.81 10.30
C ILE A 97 4.59 3.00 9.37
N LEU A 98 3.54 2.40 9.92
CA LEU A 98 2.55 1.70 9.11
C LEU A 98 1.73 2.70 8.30
N ILE A 99 1.72 2.51 6.98
CA ILE A 99 0.93 3.24 5.99
C ILE A 99 -0.22 2.34 5.54
N VAL A 100 -1.45 2.73 5.90
CA VAL A 100 -2.66 2.02 5.54
C VAL A 100 -3.28 2.67 4.30
N MET A 101 -3.64 1.85 3.31
CA MET A 101 -4.25 2.32 2.08
C MET A 101 -5.41 1.42 1.65
N ASP A 102 -6.32 2.00 0.88
CA ASP A 102 -7.47 1.28 0.35
C ASP A 102 -7.05 0.35 -0.83
N ALA A 103 -8.03 -0.31 -1.48
CA ALA A 103 -7.74 -1.23 -2.59
C ALA A 103 -7.53 -0.54 -3.95
N GLY A 104 -7.78 0.77 -4.05
CA GLY A 104 -7.53 1.55 -5.26
C GLY A 104 -6.04 1.82 -5.49
N TYR A 105 -5.23 1.76 -4.43
CA TYR A 105 -3.79 2.00 -4.53
C TYR A 105 -3.01 0.79 -5.06
N ASP A 106 -1.97 1.08 -5.84
CA ASP A 106 -0.94 0.09 -6.16
C ASP A 106 0.02 -0.07 -4.97
N VAL A 107 -0.41 -0.87 -3.98
CA VAL A 107 0.37 -1.19 -2.78
C VAL A 107 1.75 -1.77 -3.11
N THR A 108 1.88 -2.49 -4.23
CA THR A 108 3.16 -3.13 -4.61
C THR A 108 4.15 -2.08 -5.11
N ARG A 109 3.68 -1.18 -5.98
CA ARG A 109 4.51 -0.06 -6.44
C ARG A 109 4.87 0.87 -5.29
N LEU A 110 3.93 1.22 -4.41
CA LEU A 110 4.18 2.06 -3.24
C LEU A 110 5.21 1.43 -2.30
N ALA A 111 5.05 0.15 -1.96
CA ALA A 111 6.03 -0.56 -1.14
C ALA A 111 7.44 -0.57 -1.76
N PHE A 112 7.53 -0.70 -3.10
CA PHE A 112 8.82 -0.65 -3.79
C PHE A 112 9.44 0.74 -3.79
N VAL A 113 8.67 1.78 -4.15
CA VAL A 113 9.20 3.14 -4.26
C VAL A 113 9.39 3.83 -2.92
N LEU A 114 8.91 3.28 -1.80
CA LEU A 114 9.11 3.82 -0.45
C LEU A 114 10.05 2.94 0.40
N ALA A 115 10.72 1.95 -0.21
CA ALA A 115 11.53 0.96 0.50
C ALA A 115 12.77 1.54 1.22
N ASP A 116 13.14 2.78 0.92
CA ASP A 116 14.22 3.52 1.56
C ASP A 116 13.77 4.31 2.81
N LEU A 117 12.47 4.37 3.09
CA LEU A 117 11.91 5.02 4.28
C LEU A 117 11.61 4.01 5.38
N PRO A 118 11.53 4.43 6.66
CA PRO A 118 11.12 3.58 7.77
C PRO A 118 9.59 3.37 7.77
N VAL A 119 9.06 2.75 6.72
CA VAL A 119 7.62 2.57 6.52
C VAL A 119 7.26 1.14 6.17
N GLU A 120 6.05 0.73 6.56
CA GLU A 120 5.45 -0.54 6.17
C GLU A 120 4.12 -0.28 5.47
N ALA A 121 3.92 -0.83 4.27
CA ALA A 121 2.70 -0.63 3.50
C ALA A 121 1.68 -1.74 3.80
N LEU A 122 0.49 -1.35 4.25
CA LEU A 122 -0.66 -2.22 4.45
C LEU A 122 -1.79 -1.78 3.51
N GLY A 123 -2.01 -2.56 2.45
CA GLY A 123 -3.07 -2.32 1.48
C GLY A 123 -3.97 -3.53 1.32
N ARG A 124 -5.24 -3.29 0.96
CA ARG A 124 -6.16 -4.35 0.58
C ARG A 124 -5.92 -4.75 -0.87
N ILE A 125 -5.67 -6.03 -1.11
CA ILE A 125 -5.53 -6.59 -2.46
C ILE A 125 -6.82 -7.31 -2.83
N ARG A 126 -7.18 -7.31 -4.12
CA ARG A 126 -8.32 -8.11 -4.60
C ARG A 126 -8.07 -9.59 -4.37
N SER A 127 -9.11 -10.32 -3.96
CA SER A 127 -9.04 -11.74 -3.63
C SER A 127 -8.83 -12.66 -4.83
N ASP A 128 -8.97 -12.18 -6.07
CA ASP A 128 -8.73 -12.92 -7.31
C ASP A 128 -7.33 -12.68 -7.90
N ARG A 129 -6.45 -11.99 -7.17
CA ARG A 129 -5.07 -11.77 -7.62
C ARG A 129 -4.26 -13.06 -7.53
N VAL A 130 -3.45 -13.28 -8.56
CA VAL A 130 -2.42 -14.32 -8.58
C VAL A 130 -1.06 -13.66 -8.42
N LEU A 131 -0.41 -13.93 -7.29
CA LEU A 131 0.97 -13.53 -7.01
C LEU A 131 1.93 -14.67 -7.36
N ARG A 132 3.22 -14.38 -7.33
CA ARG A 132 4.27 -15.38 -7.53
C ARG A 132 5.17 -15.47 -6.31
N LEU A 133 5.42 -16.69 -5.85
CA LEU A 133 6.38 -16.95 -4.79
C LEU A 133 7.81 -16.68 -5.28
N ALA A 134 8.73 -16.62 -4.32
CA ALA A 134 10.15 -16.50 -4.63
C ALA A 134 10.60 -17.66 -5.52
N LYS A 135 11.49 -17.34 -6.47
CA LYS A 135 12.07 -18.36 -7.35
C LYS A 135 12.82 -19.40 -6.50
N PRO A 136 12.55 -20.70 -6.70
CA PRO A 136 13.28 -21.74 -5.98
C PRO A 136 14.77 -21.71 -6.32
N ARG A 137 15.62 -22.08 -5.35
CA ARG A 137 17.06 -22.23 -5.58
C ARG A 137 17.30 -23.27 -6.67
N ARG A 138 18.21 -22.98 -7.59
CA ARG A 138 18.58 -23.92 -8.66
C ARG A 138 19.31 -25.10 -8.04
N GLN A 139 18.89 -26.32 -8.38
CA GLN A 139 19.62 -27.51 -7.98
C GLN A 139 20.80 -27.78 -8.92
N PRO A 140 21.90 -28.37 -8.43
CA PRO A 140 22.99 -28.83 -9.28
C PRO A 140 22.48 -29.81 -10.34
N GLY A 141 23.02 -29.75 -11.56
CA GLY A 141 22.64 -30.65 -12.67
C GLY A 141 21.35 -30.29 -13.41
N THR A 142 20.60 -29.27 -12.98
CA THR A 142 19.40 -28.83 -13.71
C THR A 142 19.79 -28.02 -14.95
N ASN A 143 19.51 -28.55 -16.15
CA ASN A 143 19.73 -27.87 -17.43
C ASN A 143 18.55 -26.97 -17.82
N GLY A 144 18.78 -25.99 -18.70
CA GLY A 144 17.76 -25.07 -19.21
C GLY A 144 17.73 -23.68 -18.56
N ARG A 145 16.86 -22.82 -19.10
CA ARG A 145 16.67 -21.43 -18.63
C ARG A 145 16.00 -21.45 -17.25
N PRO A 146 16.60 -20.87 -16.21
CA PRO A 146 15.98 -20.80 -14.91
C PRO A 146 14.63 -20.06 -14.95
N PRO A 147 13.61 -20.51 -14.20
CA PRO A 147 12.35 -19.80 -14.13
C PRO A 147 12.57 -18.37 -13.59
N LYS A 148 11.79 -17.41 -14.08
CA LYS A 148 11.84 -16.02 -13.59
C LYS A 148 11.20 -15.89 -12.21
N HIS A 149 10.16 -16.69 -11.95
CA HIS A 149 9.32 -16.62 -10.75
C HIS A 149 9.11 -18.01 -10.15
N GLY A 150 8.72 -18.07 -8.88
CA GLY A 150 8.30 -19.29 -8.21
C GLY A 150 6.88 -19.73 -8.57
N PRO A 151 6.35 -20.73 -7.86
CA PRO A 151 4.98 -21.21 -8.06
C PRO A 151 3.93 -20.11 -7.83
N GLU A 152 2.74 -20.35 -8.37
CA GLU A 152 1.59 -19.46 -8.19
C GLU A 152 1.15 -19.41 -6.74
N PHE A 153 0.76 -18.21 -6.31
CA PHE A 153 0.04 -17.97 -5.07
C PHE A 153 -1.24 -17.22 -5.44
N ALA A 154 -2.29 -17.98 -5.74
CA ALA A 154 -3.58 -17.45 -6.17
C ALA A 154 -4.49 -17.25 -4.95
N LEU A 155 -4.87 -16.00 -4.69
CA LEU A 155 -5.63 -15.63 -3.48
C LEU A 155 -7.06 -16.21 -3.46
N ASP A 156 -7.57 -16.68 -4.59
CA ASP A 156 -8.88 -17.34 -4.72
C ASP A 156 -8.77 -18.88 -4.76
N ARG A 157 -7.55 -19.43 -4.78
CA ARG A 157 -7.30 -20.89 -4.80
C ARG A 157 -6.42 -21.30 -3.62
N PRO A 158 -7.01 -21.61 -2.46
CA PRO A 158 -6.28 -22.02 -1.25
C PRO A 158 -5.31 -23.20 -1.45
N ALA A 159 -5.59 -24.09 -2.40
CA ALA A 159 -4.68 -25.20 -2.75
C ALA A 159 -3.31 -24.75 -3.28
N THR A 160 -3.16 -23.47 -3.68
CA THR A 160 -1.89 -22.88 -4.11
C THR A 160 -1.13 -22.20 -2.97
N TRP A 161 -1.71 -22.15 -1.77
CA TRP A 161 -1.13 -21.40 -0.66
C TRP A 161 -0.01 -22.20 0.01
N PRO A 162 1.13 -21.57 0.33
CA PRO A 162 2.13 -22.21 1.17
C PRO A 162 1.58 -22.39 2.59
N GLU A 163 2.19 -23.29 3.35
CA GLU A 163 1.92 -23.41 4.78
C GLU A 163 2.25 -22.07 5.48
N PRO A 164 1.31 -21.49 6.26
CA PRO A 164 1.57 -20.27 7.00
C PRO A 164 2.70 -20.45 8.01
N GLN A 165 3.64 -19.51 8.04
CA GLN A 165 4.72 -19.52 9.03
C GLN A 165 4.22 -19.10 10.42
N HIS A 166 3.28 -18.14 10.42
CA HIS A 166 2.59 -17.72 11.63
C HIS A 166 1.10 -17.65 11.38
N THR A 167 0.34 -18.12 12.36
CA THR A 167 -1.11 -17.94 12.42
C THR A 167 -1.44 -17.33 13.76
N THR A 168 -2.14 -16.22 13.76
CA THR A 168 -2.67 -15.59 14.97
C THR A 168 -4.18 -15.53 14.87
N THR A 169 -4.85 -15.92 15.95
CA THR A 169 -6.30 -15.89 16.05
C THR A 169 -6.67 -14.97 17.20
N THR A 170 -7.65 -14.09 16.99
CA THR A 170 -8.11 -13.16 18.02
C THR A 170 -9.63 -13.08 18.00
N ASN A 171 -10.25 -13.24 19.15
CA ASN A 171 -11.68 -13.01 19.29
C ASN A 171 -11.94 -11.50 19.34
N THR A 172 -12.69 -11.01 18.37
CA THR A 172 -13.12 -9.62 18.32
C THR A 172 -14.55 -9.50 18.86
N SER A 173 -14.80 -8.45 19.63
CA SER A 173 -16.13 -8.23 20.21
C SER A 173 -17.21 -7.81 19.19
N ARG A 174 -16.84 -7.52 17.92
CA ARG A 174 -17.77 -7.05 16.87
C ARG A 174 -17.85 -7.96 15.65
N TYR A 175 -16.77 -8.64 15.30
CA TYR A 175 -16.65 -9.41 14.06
C TYR A 175 -16.45 -10.91 14.32
N GLY A 176 -16.58 -11.35 15.57
CA GLY A 176 -16.26 -12.72 15.97
C GLY A 176 -14.76 -13.00 15.89
N THR A 177 -14.40 -14.25 15.61
CA THR A 177 -13.01 -14.70 15.53
C THR A 177 -12.35 -14.20 14.24
N ALA A 178 -11.29 -13.41 14.38
CA ALA A 178 -10.43 -13.00 13.29
C ALA A 178 -9.15 -13.86 13.26
N THR A 179 -8.79 -14.33 12.07
CA THR A 179 -7.56 -15.10 11.84
C THR A 179 -6.67 -14.32 10.87
N ALA A 180 -5.42 -14.11 11.25
CA ALA A 180 -4.38 -13.58 10.38
C ALA A 180 -3.31 -14.65 10.17
N THR A 181 -2.96 -14.88 8.91
CA THR A 181 -1.92 -15.81 8.50
C THR A 181 -0.81 -15.03 7.80
N LEU A 182 0.43 -15.34 8.14
CA LEU A 182 1.62 -14.75 7.53
C LEU A 182 2.34 -15.81 6.72
N GLY A 183 2.52 -15.55 5.43
CA GLY A 183 3.43 -16.29 4.56
C GLY A 183 4.44 -15.32 3.97
N THR A 184 5.74 -15.55 4.20
CA THR A 184 6.77 -14.74 3.55
C THR A 184 7.02 -15.25 2.13
N THR A 185 6.87 -14.36 1.15
CA THR A 185 7.48 -14.52 -0.17
C THR A 185 8.93 -14.05 -0.05
N ASN A 186 9.84 -14.91 0.44
CA ASN A 186 11.25 -14.56 0.67
C ASN A 186 11.96 -14.10 -0.62
N ALA A 187 11.82 -12.83 -0.99
CA ALA A 187 12.73 -12.14 -1.90
C ALA A 187 13.81 -11.47 -1.04
N THR A 188 14.76 -12.28 -0.57
CA THR A 188 15.96 -11.77 0.08
C THR A 188 16.75 -10.94 -0.94
N ARG A 189 16.59 -9.61 -0.91
CA ARG A 189 17.59 -8.70 -1.49
C ARG A 189 18.76 -8.65 -0.50
N ARG A 190 19.88 -9.28 -0.87
CA ARG A 190 21.16 -8.97 -0.24
C ARG A 190 21.44 -7.48 -0.48
N ALA A 191 21.73 -6.74 0.58
CA ALA A 191 22.40 -5.45 0.46
C ALA A 191 23.72 -5.64 -0.31
N PRO A 192 24.12 -4.70 -1.19
CA PRO A 192 25.47 -4.74 -1.76
C PRO A 192 26.50 -4.65 -0.62
N PRO A 193 27.61 -5.40 -0.68
CA PRO A 193 28.65 -5.30 0.33
C PRO A 193 29.22 -3.87 0.34
N PRO A 194 29.64 -3.35 1.52
CA PRO A 194 30.32 -2.07 1.59
C PRO A 194 31.55 -2.13 0.68
N SER A 195 31.72 -1.11 -0.16
CA SER A 195 32.92 -0.93 -0.95
C SER A 195 34.11 -0.83 0.00
N CYS A 196 34.94 -1.87 0.05
CA CYS A 196 36.25 -1.79 0.68
C CYS A 196 37.09 -0.78 -0.11
N THR A 197 37.11 0.47 0.35
CA THR A 197 38.22 1.38 0.06
C THR A 197 39.28 1.08 1.10
N GLY A 198 40.23 0.23 0.70
CA GLY A 198 41.53 0.13 1.37
C GLY A 198 42.43 1.31 0.98
N PRO A 199 43.53 1.51 1.73
CA PRO A 199 44.15 2.81 2.03
C PRO A 199 44.69 3.58 0.82
#